data_AF-A0A7S2HJ93-F1
#
_entry.id   AF-A0A7S2HJ93-F1
#
_cell.length_a   1.000
_cell.length_b   1.000
_cell.length_c   1.000
_cell.angle_alpha   90.00
_cell.angle_beta   90.00
_cell.angle_gamma   90.00
#
_symmetry.space_group_name_H-M   'P 1'
#
loop_
_entity.id
_entity.type
_entity.pdbx_description
1 polymer ?
#
loop_
_entity_poly.entity_id
_entity_poly.type
_entity_poly.pdbx_seq_one_letter_code
_entity_poly.pdbx_strand_id
1 'polypeptide(L)'
;MRNHREFMVMISSLVVLALVGLASDCSLLAVRGMPHNARSQVILALHLVGSCALCCFLLPVWRLHCGLIARSELAFEWKWEEFRVVQDSTTGTRVSISTLDQDEYEALRAVGTVSYDPGLNRFDKGWRQNCMAFWCTARWSPEELGEF
;
A
#
# COMPACT_ATOMS: atom_id res chain seq x y z
N MET A 1 -11.42 -11.70 -4.87
CA MET A 1 -10.66 -10.44 -5.14
C MET A 1 -11.21 -9.64 -6.33
N ARG A 2 -12.47 -9.88 -6.75
CA ARG A 2 -13.08 -9.33 -7.98
C ARG A 2 -12.77 -7.87 -8.30
N ASN A 3 -12.69 -6.99 -7.29
CA ASN A 3 -12.65 -5.54 -7.50
C ASN A 3 -11.28 -4.91 -7.18
N HIS A 4 -10.21 -5.69 -6.94
CA HIS A 4 -8.92 -5.10 -6.52
C HIS A 4 -8.32 -4.21 -7.62
N ARG A 5 -8.43 -4.60 -8.90
CA ARG A 5 -8.00 -3.76 -10.03
C ARG A 5 -8.79 -2.46 -10.12
N GLU A 6 -10.12 -2.54 -10.02
CA GLU A 6 -11.02 -1.38 -10.05
C GLU A 6 -10.73 -0.43 -8.89
N PHE A 7 -10.54 -0.99 -7.69
CA PHE A 7 -10.11 -0.26 -6.51
C PHE A 7 -8.77 0.47 -6.74
N MET A 8 -7.79 -0.21 -7.35
CA MET A 8 -6.49 0.40 -7.66
C MET A 8 -6.59 1.54 -8.69
N VAL A 9 -7.44 1.39 -9.70
CA VAL A 9 -7.71 2.46 -10.67
C VAL A 9 -8.36 3.65 -9.98
N MET A 10 -9.39 3.41 -9.16
CA MET A 10 -10.07 4.45 -8.38
C MET A 10 -9.11 5.20 -7.45
N ILE A 11 -8.38 4.49 -6.59
CA ILE A 11 -7.50 5.13 -5.60
C ILE A 11 -6.32 5.84 -6.26
N SER A 12 -5.75 5.30 -7.33
CA SER A 12 -4.70 5.97 -8.09
C SER A 12 -5.23 7.26 -8.73
N SER A 13 -6.45 7.25 -9.27
CA SER A 13 -7.08 8.43 -9.86
C SER A 13 -7.34 9.52 -8.82
N LEU A 14 -7.79 9.14 -7.63
CA LEU A 14 -8.00 10.07 -6.51
C LEU A 14 -6.68 10.66 -5.99
N VAL A 15 -5.61 9.87 -5.90
CA VAL A 15 -4.27 10.36 -5.54
C VAL A 15 -3.78 11.38 -6.58
N VAL A 16 -3.89 11.06 -7.87
CA VAL A 16 -3.51 11.99 -8.94
C VAL A 16 -4.31 13.29 -8.85
N LEU A 17 -5.63 13.20 -8.65
CA LEU A 17 -6.49 14.38 -8.51
C LEU A 17 -6.08 15.25 -7.30
N ALA A 18 -5.82 14.65 -6.15
CA ALA A 18 -5.39 15.37 -4.95
C ALA A 18 -4.02 16.04 -5.13
N LEU A 19 -3.06 15.37 -5.78
CA LEU A 19 -1.74 15.93 -6.07
C LEU A 19 -1.81 17.07 -7.08
N VAL A 20 -2.60 16.93 -8.14
CA VAL A 20 -2.82 17.98 -9.14
C VAL A 20 -3.52 19.18 -8.52
N GLY A 21 -4.52 18.96 -7.67
CA GLY A 21 -5.19 20.03 -6.92
C GLY A 21 -4.22 20.81 -6.03
N LEU A 22 -3.43 20.09 -5.22
CA LEU A 22 -2.41 20.68 -4.36
C LEU A 22 -1.37 21.48 -5.17
N ALA A 23 -0.87 20.91 -6.27
CA ALA A 23 0.11 21.57 -7.14
C ALA A 23 -0.48 22.84 -7.77
N SER A 24 -1.75 22.81 -8.17
CA SER A 24 -2.47 23.95 -8.75
C SER A 24 -2.63 25.08 -7.73
N ASP A 25 -3.03 24.77 -6.49
CA ASP A 25 -3.17 25.76 -5.42
C ASP A 25 -1.83 26.40 -5.05
N CYS A 26 -0.78 25.58 -4.89
CA CYS A 26 0.58 26.08 -4.66
C CYS A 26 1.05 26.99 -5.79
N SER A 27 0.77 26.63 -7.04
CA SER A 27 1.12 27.45 -8.21
C SER A 27 0.37 28.78 -8.22
N LEU A 28 -0.93 28.77 -7.86
CA LEU A 28 -1.72 30.00 -7.76
C LEU A 28 -1.18 30.93 -6.68
N LEU A 29 -0.84 30.39 -5.50
CA LEU A 29 -0.23 31.15 -4.40
C LEU A 29 1.15 31.71 -4.78
N ALA A 30 1.97 30.93 -5.50
CA ALA A 30 3.31 31.34 -5.90
C ALA A 30 3.31 32.41 -6.99
N VAL A 31 2.44 32.29 -8.01
CA VAL A 31 2.42 33.20 -9.16
C VAL A 31 1.66 34.50 -8.87
N ARG A 32 0.53 34.41 -8.16
CA ARG A 32 -0.37 35.56 -7.96
C ARG A 32 -0.36 36.13 -6.55
N GLY A 33 0.31 35.48 -5.60
CA GLY A 33 0.18 35.81 -4.19
C GLY A 33 -1.23 35.51 -3.66
N MET A 34 -1.56 36.05 -2.48
CA MET A 34 -2.91 35.86 -1.93
C MET A 34 -3.95 36.62 -2.76
N PRO A 35 -5.09 35.99 -3.11
CA PRO A 35 -6.19 36.67 -3.79
C PRO A 35 -6.64 37.90 -2.98
N HIS A 36 -6.91 39.05 -3.61
CA HIS A 36 -7.42 40.22 -2.88
C HIS A 36 -8.87 40.07 -2.40
N ASN A 37 -9.64 39.15 -3.00
CA ASN A 37 -11.03 38.90 -2.63
C ASN A 37 -11.12 37.85 -1.52
N ALA A 38 -11.71 38.21 -0.38
CA ALA A 38 -11.91 37.32 0.77
C ALA A 38 -12.62 36.02 0.39
N ARG A 39 -13.61 36.05 -0.52
CA ARG A 39 -14.29 34.84 -0.99
C ARG A 39 -13.33 33.88 -1.69
N SER A 40 -12.47 34.41 -2.55
CA SER A 40 -11.48 33.60 -3.27
C SER A 40 -10.41 33.05 -2.34
N GLN A 41 -9.99 33.81 -1.32
CA GLN A 41 -9.07 33.34 -0.29
C GLN A 41 -9.66 32.15 0.49
N VAL A 42 -10.92 32.24 0.92
CA VAL A 42 -11.59 31.16 1.66
C VAL A 42 -11.73 29.91 0.79
N ILE A 43 -12.14 30.05 -0.47
CA ILE A 43 -12.26 28.92 -1.40
C ILE A 43 -10.90 28.25 -1.61
N LEU A 44 -9.84 29.04 -1.84
CA LEU A 44 -8.49 28.53 -2.03
C LEU A 44 -7.97 27.83 -0.77
N ALA A 45 -8.18 28.40 0.41
CA ALA A 45 -7.77 27.80 1.67
C ALA A 45 -8.50 26.47 1.93
N LEU A 46 -9.82 26.41 1.69
CA LEU A 46 -10.59 25.20 1.82
C LEU A 46 -10.15 24.11 0.83
N HIS A 47 -9.90 24.48 -0.43
CA HIS A 47 -9.43 23.55 -1.46
C HIS A 47 -8.04 23.00 -1.14
N LEU A 48 -7.13 23.86 -0.65
CA LEU A 48 -5.78 23.47 -0.24
C LEU A 48 -5.81 22.51 0.96
N VAL A 49 -6.56 22.85 2.00
CA VAL A 49 -6.74 22.00 3.19
C VAL A 49 -7.38 20.66 2.80
N GLY A 50 -8.41 20.69 1.95
CA GLY A 50 -9.06 19.48 1.45
C GLY A 50 -8.11 18.58 0.65
N SER A 51 -7.31 19.16 -0.25
CA SER A 51 -6.32 18.42 -1.04
C SER A 51 -5.22 17.81 -0.16
N CYS A 52 -4.73 18.55 0.84
CA CYS A 52 -3.80 18.03 1.84
C CYS A 52 -4.40 16.86 2.64
N ALA A 53 -5.63 17.01 3.13
CA ALA A 53 -6.32 15.96 3.87
C ALA A 53 -6.49 14.69 3.01
N LEU A 54 -6.94 14.84 1.76
CA LEU A 54 -7.05 13.72 0.81
C LEU A 54 -5.71 13.03 0.60
N CYS A 55 -4.62 13.77 0.36
CA CYS A 55 -3.28 13.20 0.23
C CYS A 55 -2.86 12.41 1.48
N CYS A 56 -3.10 12.94 2.68
CA CYS A 56 -2.76 12.29 3.95
C CYS A 56 -3.46 10.94 4.13
N PHE A 57 -4.71 10.80 3.68
CA PHE A 57 -5.46 9.55 3.79
C PHE A 57 -5.20 8.59 2.63
N LEU A 58 -5.13 9.09 1.40
CA LEU A 58 -5.04 8.25 0.20
C LEU A 58 -3.64 7.72 -0.05
N LEU A 59 -2.58 8.51 0.20
CA LEU A 59 -1.21 8.08 -0.09
C LEU A 59 -0.77 6.84 0.72
N PRO A 60 -1.04 6.73 2.04
CA PRO A 60 -0.69 5.54 2.79
C PRO A 60 -1.39 4.28 2.27
N VAL A 61 -2.68 4.39 1.95
CA VAL A 61 -3.47 3.28 1.41
C VAL A 61 -2.94 2.88 0.03
N TRP A 62 -2.74 3.84 -0.86
CA TRP A 62 -2.17 3.59 -2.19
C TRP A 62 -0.78 2.93 -2.11
N ARG A 63 0.10 3.43 -1.22
CA ARG A 63 1.43 2.84 -0.98
C ARG A 63 1.34 1.41 -0.47
N LEU A 64 0.45 1.13 0.48
CA LEU A 64 0.23 -0.21 1.01
C LEU A 64 -0.15 -1.16 -0.12
N HIS A 65 -1.15 -0.83 -0.93
CA HIS A 65 -1.59 -1.70 -2.01
C HIS A 65 -0.58 -1.83 -3.15
N CYS A 66 0.22 -0.80 -3.45
CA CYS A 66 1.35 -0.94 -4.36
C CYS A 66 2.37 -1.95 -3.83
N GLY A 67 2.65 -1.97 -2.53
CA GLY A 67 3.51 -2.95 -1.89
C GLY A 67 2.95 -4.37 -1.94
N LEU A 68 1.63 -4.52 -1.81
CA LEU A 68 0.94 -5.81 -1.97
C LEU A 68 1.08 -6.32 -3.41
N ILE A 69 0.82 -5.46 -4.40
CA ILE A 69 0.96 -5.80 -5.82
C ILE A 69 2.41 -6.16 -6.15
N ALA A 70 3.37 -5.37 -5.67
CA ALA A 70 4.79 -5.59 -5.92
C ALA A 70 5.29 -6.93 -5.37
N ARG A 71 4.67 -7.46 -4.31
CA ARG A 71 4.99 -8.77 -3.72
C ARG A 71 4.05 -9.89 -4.18
N SER A 72 3.08 -9.58 -5.04
CA SER A 72 1.98 -10.49 -5.37
C SER A 72 1.37 -11.11 -4.09
N GLU A 73 1.06 -10.28 -3.10
CA GLU A 73 0.52 -10.65 -1.79
C GLU A 73 -0.93 -10.13 -1.65
N LEU A 74 -1.82 -10.91 -1.03
CA LEU A 74 -3.21 -10.52 -0.80
C LEU A 74 -3.34 -9.71 0.49
N ALA A 75 -4.38 -8.90 0.59
CA ALA A 75 -4.63 -8.13 1.80
C ALA A 75 -4.82 -9.02 3.04
N PHE A 76 -5.45 -10.20 2.89
CA PHE A 76 -5.58 -11.14 4.01
C PHE A 76 -4.24 -11.82 4.33
N GLU A 77 -3.47 -12.27 3.33
CA GLU A 77 -2.12 -12.84 3.51
C GLU A 77 -1.20 -11.84 4.24
N TRP A 78 -1.29 -10.56 3.85
CA TRP A 78 -0.59 -9.46 4.49
C TRP A 78 -1.04 -9.22 5.93
N LYS A 79 -2.36 -9.29 6.19
CA LYS A 79 -2.94 -9.10 7.53
C LYS A 79 -2.54 -10.23 8.49
N TRP A 80 -2.47 -11.46 7.99
CA TRP A 80 -2.10 -12.66 8.74
C TRP A 80 -0.60 -12.96 8.72
N GLU A 81 0.20 -12.08 8.14
CA GLU A 81 1.67 -12.18 8.11
C GLU A 81 2.20 -13.48 7.49
N GLU A 82 1.46 -14.05 6.54
CA GLU A 82 1.68 -15.44 6.06
C GLU A 82 3.07 -15.68 5.48
N PHE A 83 3.64 -14.67 4.81
CA PHE A 83 4.97 -14.73 4.18
C PHE A 83 6.02 -13.93 4.94
N ARG A 84 5.83 -13.75 6.24
CA ARG A 84 6.80 -13.05 7.09
C ARG A 84 7.49 -14.02 8.01
N VAL A 85 8.77 -13.72 8.26
CA VAL A 85 9.61 -14.45 9.20
C VAL A 85 10.05 -13.50 10.30
N VAL A 86 10.11 -14.02 11.52
CA VAL A 86 10.85 -13.37 12.61
C VAL A 86 12.26 -13.90 12.58
N GLN A 87 13.23 -12.99 12.54
CA GLN A 87 14.63 -13.32 12.72
C GLN A 87 15.04 -12.98 14.15
N ASP A 88 15.41 -14.00 14.92
CA ASP A 88 15.97 -13.82 16.26
C ASP A 88 17.33 -13.13 16.17
N SER A 89 17.49 -12.02 16.90
CA SER A 89 18.74 -11.24 16.93
C SER A 89 19.89 -11.96 17.63
N THR A 90 19.57 -12.91 18.51
CA THR A 90 20.56 -13.63 19.32
C THR A 90 21.08 -14.86 18.58
N THR A 91 20.17 -15.70 18.06
CA THR A 91 20.54 -16.95 17.38
C THR A 91 20.69 -16.79 15.87
N GLY A 92 20.15 -15.73 15.27
CA GLY A 92 20.08 -15.54 13.83
C GLY A 92 19.06 -16.44 13.13
N THR A 93 18.33 -17.27 13.87
CA THR A 93 17.35 -18.22 13.34
C THR A 93 16.17 -17.48 12.74
N ARG A 94 15.71 -17.94 11.56
CA ARG A 94 14.53 -17.43 10.87
C ARG A 94 13.39 -18.42 11.00
N VAL A 95 12.26 -17.96 11.56
CA VAL A 95 11.06 -18.78 11.76
C VAL A 95 9.87 -18.10 11.12
N SER A 96 9.03 -18.86 10.41
CA SER A 96 7.81 -18.36 9.79
C SER A 96 6.80 -17.96 10.86
N ILE A 97 6.16 -16.81 10.70
CA ILE A 97 5.15 -16.33 11.67
C ILE A 97 3.91 -17.22 11.63
N SER A 98 3.55 -17.76 10.46
CA SER A 98 2.40 -18.64 10.29
C SER A 98 2.49 -19.97 11.03
N THR A 99 3.67 -20.35 11.51
CA THR A 99 3.89 -21.59 12.28
C THR A 99 3.96 -21.38 13.79
N LEU A 100 4.00 -20.13 14.24
CA LEU A 100 4.11 -19.78 15.65
C LEU A 100 2.74 -19.63 16.28
N ASP A 101 2.61 -20.00 17.54
CA ASP A 101 1.47 -19.54 18.33
C ASP A 101 1.64 -18.06 18.75
N GLN A 102 0.58 -17.50 19.34
CA GLN A 102 0.57 -16.08 19.71
C GLN A 102 1.64 -15.73 20.77
N ASP A 103 1.85 -16.61 21.76
CA ASP A 103 2.77 -16.37 22.86
C ASP A 103 4.23 -16.48 22.39
N GLU A 104 4.53 -17.47 21.56
CA GLU A 104 5.83 -17.64 20.91
C GLU A 104 6.16 -16.46 19.99
N TYR A 105 5.16 -16.02 19.21
CA TYR A 105 5.31 -14.87 18.34
C TYR A 105 5.63 -13.59 19.12
N GLU A 106 4.91 -13.31 20.20
CA GLU A 106 5.16 -12.14 21.05
C GLU A 106 6.55 -12.18 21.68
N ALA A 107 6.99 -13.35 22.17
CA ALA A 107 8.31 -13.55 22.73
C ALA A 107 9.43 -13.30 21.69
N LEU A 108 9.30 -13.87 20.50
CA LEU A 108 10.29 -13.71 19.43
C LEU A 108 10.28 -12.29 18.84
N ARG A 109 9.11 -11.66 18.72
CA ARG A 109 8.98 -10.28 18.23
C ARG A 109 9.61 -9.26 19.18
N ALA A 110 9.63 -9.53 20.48
CA ALA A 110 10.26 -8.66 21.47
C ALA A 110 11.79 -8.56 21.29
N VAL A 111 12.42 -9.60 20.76
CA VAL A 111 13.89 -9.69 20.60
C VAL A 111 14.34 -9.72 19.13
N GLY A 112 13.43 -9.94 18.18
CA GLY A 112 13.72 -10.17 16.78
C GLY A 112 13.28 -9.06 15.84
N THR A 113 13.57 -9.24 14.55
CA THR A 113 13.08 -8.36 13.48
C THR A 113 12.13 -9.12 12.56
N VAL A 114 10.95 -8.55 12.31
CA VAL A 114 9.99 -9.09 11.34
C VAL A 114 10.40 -8.64 9.94
N SER A 115 10.57 -9.60 9.04
CA SER A 115 10.90 -9.33 7.64
C SER A 115 10.07 -10.18 6.69
N TYR A 116 9.84 -9.67 5.49
CA TYR A 116 9.20 -10.42 4.41
C TYR A 116 10.18 -11.43 3.82
N ASP A 117 9.72 -12.67 3.57
CA ASP A 117 10.50 -13.70 2.90
C ASP A 117 9.84 -14.09 1.56
N PRO A 118 10.44 -13.68 0.41
CA PRO A 118 9.93 -14.05 -0.92
C PRO A 118 9.91 -15.57 -1.16
N GLY A 119 10.77 -16.34 -0.47
CA GLY A 119 10.83 -17.79 -0.62
C GLY A 119 9.56 -18.51 -0.15
N LEU A 120 8.79 -17.88 0.74
CA LEU A 120 7.50 -18.40 1.22
C LEU A 120 6.35 -18.08 0.26
N ASN A 121 6.48 -17.05 -0.59
CA ASN A 121 5.45 -16.67 -1.53
C ASN A 121 5.71 -17.25 -2.93
N ARG A 122 5.06 -18.38 -3.25
CA ARG A 122 5.17 -19.02 -4.58
C ARG A 122 4.79 -18.11 -5.75
N PHE A 123 3.99 -17.07 -5.51
CA PHE A 123 3.54 -16.13 -6.52
C PHE A 123 4.45 -14.90 -6.66
N ASP A 124 5.39 -14.68 -5.74
CA ASP A 124 6.36 -13.60 -5.89
C ASP A 124 7.41 -13.98 -6.94
N LYS A 125 7.35 -13.31 -8.09
CA LYS A 125 8.34 -13.42 -9.19
C LYS A 125 9.16 -12.13 -9.36
N GLY A 126 9.17 -11.28 -8.33
CA GLY A 126 9.78 -9.97 -8.34
C GLY A 126 8.85 -8.87 -8.86
N TRP A 127 9.06 -7.66 -8.36
CA TRP A 127 8.11 -6.55 -8.47
C TRP A 127 7.67 -6.22 -9.90
N ARG A 128 8.56 -6.30 -10.90
CA ARG A 128 8.21 -6.00 -12.30
C ARG A 128 7.22 -7.03 -12.86
N GLN A 129 7.50 -8.30 -12.63
CA GLN A 129 6.66 -9.40 -13.12
C GLN A 129 5.34 -9.41 -12.36
N ASN A 130 5.37 -9.22 -11.05
CA ASN A 130 4.16 -9.17 -10.22
C ASN A 130 3.24 -8.01 -10.62
N CYS A 131 3.79 -6.82 -10.89
CA CYS A 131 3.01 -5.69 -11.37
C CYS A 131 2.36 -5.97 -12.73
N MET A 132 3.10 -6.55 -13.68
CA MET A 132 2.54 -6.88 -14.99
C MET A 132 1.49 -8.00 -14.87
N ALA A 133 1.77 -9.01 -14.05
CA ALA A 133 0.85 -10.10 -13.76
C ALA A 133 -0.44 -9.59 -13.13
N PHE A 134 -0.36 -8.64 -12.19
CA PHE A 134 -1.54 -8.05 -11.56
C PHE A 134 -2.51 -7.44 -12.58
N TRP A 135 -2.01 -6.73 -13.59
CA TRP A 135 -2.84 -6.08 -14.60
C TRP A 135 -3.31 -7.04 -15.70
N CYS A 136 -2.46 -7.97 -16.12
CA CYS A 136 -2.68 -8.75 -17.34
C CYS A 136 -3.11 -10.19 -17.09
N THR A 137 -2.87 -10.74 -15.91
CA THR A 137 -3.09 -12.17 -15.64
C THR A 137 -3.85 -12.40 -14.35
N ALA A 138 -4.55 -13.52 -14.31
CA ALA A 138 -5.17 -13.99 -13.10
C ALA A 138 -4.13 -14.58 -12.13
N ARG A 139 -4.23 -14.30 -10.82
CA ARG A 139 -3.50 -15.06 -9.80
C ARG A 139 -4.32 -16.32 -9.45
N TRP A 140 -4.06 -17.44 -10.10
CA TRP A 140 -4.71 -18.74 -9.83
C TRP A 140 -3.67 -19.86 -9.73
N SER A 141 -3.91 -20.83 -8.85
CA SER A 141 -3.27 -22.15 -8.96
C SER A 141 -4.11 -23.04 -9.89
N PRO A 142 -3.52 -24.05 -10.58
CA PRO A 142 -4.27 -24.99 -11.41
C PRO A 142 -5.35 -25.78 -10.65
N GLU A 143 -5.20 -25.88 -9.32
CA GLU A 143 -6.09 -26.62 -8.41
C GLU A 143 -7.16 -25.72 -7.78
N GLU A 144 -6.95 -24.40 -7.77
CA GLU A 144 -7.90 -23.43 -7.24
C GLU A 144 -8.85 -23.02 -8.37
N LEU A 145 -10.11 -23.45 -8.27
CA LEU A 145 -11.21 -22.94 -9.10
C LEU A 145 -11.31 -21.44 -8.86
N GLY A 146 -10.67 -20.74 -9.79
CA GLY A 146 -10.24 -19.37 -9.67
C GLY A 146 -11.00 -18.49 -8.70
N GLU A 147 -10.37 -18.11 -7.59
CA GLU A 147 -10.84 -16.98 -6.81
C GLU A 147 -10.62 -15.69 -7.60
N PHE A 148 -11.59 -15.37 -8.47
CA PHE A 148 -12.01 -13.98 -8.67
C PHE A 148 -13.26 -13.69 -7.87
#